data_AF-A0A8C3LE83-F1
#
_entry.id   AF-A0A8C3LE83-F1
#
_cell.length_a   1.000
_cell.length_b   1.000
_cell.length_c   1.000
_cell.angle_alpha   90.00
_cell.angle_beta   90.00
_cell.angle_gamma   90.00
#
_symmetry.space_group_name_H-M   'P 1'
#
loop_
_entity.id
_entity.type
_entity.pdbx_description
1 polymer ?
#
loop_
_entity_poly.entity_id
_entity_poly.type
_entity_poly.pdbx_seq_one_letter_code
_entity_poly.pdbx_strand_id
1 'polypeptide(L)'
;MAAGGKKAVYPLFQLGGPQLRIFRPNFFMLAVRPGVPQPEDTVQFRVSMEMTKVDIRNYLEKIYNVPVAAVRTRIQYGKCS
;
A
#
# COMPACT_ATOMS: atom_id res chain seq x y z
N MET A 1 12.48 -6.98 -12.86
CA MET A 1 12.21 -5.87 -13.79
C MET A 1 10.73 -5.53 -13.73
N ALA A 2 10.34 -4.45 -13.06
CA ALA A 2 9.00 -3.87 -13.21
C ALA A 2 9.19 -2.52 -13.91
N ALA A 3 8.55 -2.36 -15.07
CA ALA A 3 8.59 -1.12 -15.82
C ALA A 3 8.11 0.03 -14.92
N GLY A 4 8.97 1.01 -14.68
CA GLY A 4 8.64 2.21 -13.90
C GLY A 4 7.58 3.02 -14.65
N GLY A 5 6.31 2.79 -14.34
CA GLY A 5 5.23 3.66 -14.79
C GLY A 5 5.47 5.08 -14.29
N LYS A 6 5.16 6.08 -15.14
CA LYS A 6 5.29 7.51 -14.80
C LYS A 6 4.61 7.77 -13.44
N LYS A 7 5.34 8.37 -12.49
CA LYS A 7 4.77 8.79 -11.20
C LYS A 7 3.58 9.71 -11.47
N ALA A 8 2.40 9.33 -10.98
CA ALA A 8 1.21 10.13 -11.17
C ALA A 8 1.35 11.44 -10.39
N VAL A 9 1.06 12.57 -11.05
CA VAL A 9 0.97 13.87 -10.37
C VAL A 9 -0.39 13.94 -9.69
N TYR A 10 -0.38 14.04 -8.36
CA TYR A 10 -1.62 14.22 -7.60
C TYR A 10 -2.08 15.68 -7.69
N PRO A 11 -3.38 15.94 -7.94
CA PRO A 11 -3.90 17.30 -7.96
C PRO A 11 -3.81 17.91 -6.56
N LEU A 12 -3.51 19.21 -6.51
CA LEU A 12 -3.47 19.96 -5.26
C LEU A 12 -4.88 20.05 -4.68
N PHE A 13 -5.02 19.69 -3.40
CA PHE A 13 -6.28 19.84 -2.69
C PHE A 13 -6.56 21.32 -2.40
N GLN A 14 -7.77 21.77 -2.73
CA GLN A 14 -8.32 23.08 -2.36
C GLN A 14 -9.53 22.87 -1.43
N LEU A 15 -9.67 23.76 -0.44
CA LEU A 15 -10.79 23.69 0.51
C LEU A 15 -12.13 23.86 -0.24
N GLY A 16 -13.06 22.92 -0.03
CA GLY A 16 -14.34 22.88 -0.76
C GLY A 16 -14.28 22.15 -2.11
N GLY A 17 -13.09 21.69 -2.52
CA GLY A 17 -12.93 20.85 -3.70
C GLY A 17 -13.46 19.41 -3.51
N PRO A 18 -13.66 18.66 -4.60
CA PRO A 18 -14.11 17.28 -4.53
C PRO A 18 -13.05 16.36 -3.91
N GLN A 19 -13.51 15.28 -3.28
CA GLN A 19 -12.63 14.24 -2.75
C GLN A 19 -11.82 13.57 -3.87
N LEU A 20 -10.52 13.38 -3.63
CA LEU A 20 -9.62 12.70 -4.55
C LEU A 20 -10.01 11.23 -4.75
N ARG A 21 -10.14 10.80 -6.00
CA ARG A 21 -10.51 9.42 -6.39
C ARG A 21 -9.49 8.85 -7.36
N ILE A 22 -9.01 7.64 -7.07
CA ILE A 22 -8.05 6.92 -7.89
C ILE A 22 -8.75 5.69 -8.46
N PHE A 23 -9.00 5.68 -9.77
CA PHE A 23 -9.69 4.56 -10.43
C PHE A 23 -8.74 3.45 -10.88
N ARG A 24 -7.48 3.78 -11.18
CA ARG A 24 -6.47 2.84 -11.66
C ARG A 24 -5.16 3.06 -10.90
N PRO A 25 -5.07 2.57 -9.64
CA PRO A 25 -3.86 2.70 -8.87
C PRO A 25 -2.71 1.94 -9.53
N ASN A 26 -1.54 2.57 -9.66
CA ASN A 26 -0.31 1.91 -10.11
C ASN A 26 0.50 1.44 -8.89
N PHE A 27 -0.15 0.67 -8.02
CA PHE A 27 0.45 0.15 -6.80
C PHE A 27 0.55 -1.35 -6.85
N PHE A 28 1.64 -1.88 -6.29
CA PHE A 28 1.86 -3.32 -6.20
C PHE A 28 1.97 -3.72 -4.74
N MET A 29 1.24 -4.78 -4.39
CA MET A 29 1.32 -5.45 -3.11
C MET A 29 1.60 -6.92 -3.34
N LEU A 30 2.59 -7.46 -2.61
CA LEU A 30 2.95 -8.86 -2.65
C LEU A 30 2.80 -9.44 -1.25
N ALA A 31 1.95 -10.46 -1.10
CA ALA A 31 1.87 -11.23 0.12
C ALA A 31 3.17 -12.03 0.29
N VAL A 32 3.80 -11.93 1.45
CA VAL A 32 5.07 -12.61 1.74
C VAL A 32 4.90 -13.51 2.95
N ARG A 33 5.47 -14.71 2.88
CA ARG A 33 5.50 -15.62 4.02
C ARG A 33 6.31 -14.98 5.16
N PRO A 34 5.76 -14.87 6.37
CA PRO A 34 6.50 -14.35 7.50
C PRO A 34 7.68 -15.26 7.83
N GLY A 35 8.87 -14.67 8.06
CA GLY A 35 10.08 -15.41 8.45
C GLY A 35 10.14 -15.77 9.93
N VAL A 36 9.29 -15.17 10.75
CA VAL A 36 9.16 -15.40 12.20
C VAL A 36 7.71 -15.80 12.46
N PRO A 37 7.42 -16.73 13.40
CA PRO A 37 6.05 -17.05 13.77
C PRO A 37 5.32 -15.77 14.20
N GLN A 38 4.23 -15.48 13.51
CA GLN A 38 3.33 -14.37 13.83
C GLN A 38 1.98 -14.94 14.29
N PRO A 39 1.18 -14.15 15.02
CA PRO A 39 -0.19 -14.52 15.32
C PRO A 39 -0.98 -14.80 14.04
N GLU A 40 -1.98 -15.68 14.12
CA GLU A 40 -2.79 -16.10 12.97
C GLU A 40 -3.49 -14.92 12.27
N ASP A 41 -3.82 -13.87 13.02
CA ASP A 41 -4.47 -12.66 12.50
C ASP A 41 -3.52 -11.70 11.77
N THR A 42 -2.21 -11.98 11.77
CA THR A 42 -1.19 -11.07 11.22
C THR A 42 -0.67 -11.55 9.87
N VAL A 43 -0.87 -10.73 8.83
CA VAL A 43 -0.38 -11.00 7.47
C VAL A 43 0.71 -9.99 7.09
N GLN A 44 1.77 -10.47 6.43
CA GLN A 44 2.85 -9.62 5.94
C GLN A 44 2.71 -9.34 4.45
N PHE A 45 2.86 -8.06 4.08
CA PHE A 45 2.91 -7.60 2.71
C PHE A 45 4.18 -6.82 2.44
N ARG A 46 4.72 -6.96 1.22
CA ARG A 46 5.64 -6.01 0.62
C ARG A 46 4.86 -5.08 -0.27
N VAL A 47 4.96 -3.79 0.00
CA VAL A 47 4.21 -2.72 -0.69
C VAL A 47 5.19 -1.73 -1.31
N SER A 48 4.75 -1.03 -2.35
CA SER A 48 5.51 0.08 -2.92
C SER A 48 5.71 1.21 -1.92
N MET A 49 6.86 1.88 -1.97
CA MET A 49 7.27 2.96 -1.05
C MET A 49 6.33 4.18 -1.04
N GLU A 50 5.57 4.38 -2.11
CA GLU A 50 4.67 5.53 -2.27
C GLU A 50 3.33 5.35 -1.54
N MET A 51 3.03 4.16 -1.04
CA MET A 51 1.76 3.88 -0.36
C MET A 51 1.80 4.24 1.13
N THR A 52 0.71 4.84 1.60
CA THR A 52 0.50 5.09 3.03
C THR A 52 -0.32 3.98 3.70
N LYS A 53 -0.36 3.99 5.04
CA LYS A 53 -1.21 3.07 5.84
C LYS A 53 -2.70 3.14 5.47
N VAL A 54 -3.19 4.32 5.06
CA VAL A 54 -4.59 4.55 4.70
C VAL A 54 -4.88 3.99 3.31
N ASP A 55 -3.96 4.20 2.36
CA ASP A 55 -4.08 3.63 1.02
C ASP A 55 -4.08 2.11 1.07
N ILE A 56 -3.25 1.51 1.93
CA ILE A 56 -3.19 0.06 2.08
C ILE A 56 -4.52 -0.49 2.60
N ARG A 57 -5.08 0.14 3.63
CA ARG A 57 -6.38 -0.24 4.18
C ARG A 57 -7.47 -0.15 3.12
N ASN A 58 -7.56 0.98 2.42
CA ASN A 58 -8.55 1.17 1.36
C ASN A 58 -8.38 0.17 0.22
N TYR A 59 -7.14 -0.18 -0.14
CA TYR A 59 -6.84 -1.14 -1.19
C TYR A 59 -7.37 -2.54 -0.84
N LEU A 60 -7.10 -3.00 0.39
CA LEU A 60 -7.55 -4.31 0.88
C LEU A 60 -9.08 -4.35 1.08
N GLU A 61 -9.67 -3.28 1.62
CA GLU A 61 -11.11 -3.22 1.87
C GLU A 61 -11.92 -3.06 0.59
N LYS A 62 -11.47 -2.27 -0.40
CA LYS A 62 -12.25 -1.97 -1.62
C LYS A 62 -12.06 -2.97 -2.75
N ILE A 63 -10.87 -3.54 -2.91
CA ILE A 63 -10.57 -4.47 -4.01
C ILE A 63 -10.76 -5.92 -3.56
N TYR A 64 -10.29 -6.24 -2.35
CA TYR A 64 -10.31 -7.61 -1.82
C TYR A 64 -11.38 -7.86 -0.77
N ASN A 65 -12.14 -6.84 -0.35
CA ASN A 65 -13.20 -6.93 0.68
C ASN A 65 -12.72 -7.54 2.00
N VAL A 66 -11.45 -7.36 2.35
CA VAL A 66 -10.87 -7.87 3.60
C VAL A 66 -11.05 -6.83 4.70
N PRO A 67 -11.69 -7.15 5.84
CA PRO A 67 -11.78 -6.23 6.97
C PRO A 67 -10.41 -6.09 7.63
N VAL A 68 -9.88 -4.86 7.70
CA VAL A 68 -8.55 -4.60 8.27
C VAL A 68 -8.68 -3.81 9.58
N ALA A 69 -8.26 -4.42 10.70
CA ALA A 69 -8.31 -3.76 12.00
C ALA A 69 -7.19 -2.72 12.20
N ALA A 70 -5.94 -3.10 11.91
CA ALA A 70 -4.79 -2.23 12.09
C ALA A 70 -3.72 -2.50 11.02
N VAL A 71 -3.09 -1.43 10.54
CA VAL A 71 -1.98 -1.49 9.57
C VAL A 71 -0.73 -0.88 10.20
N ARG A 72 0.37 -1.62 10.18
CA ARG A 72 1.70 -1.16 10.63
C ARG A 72 2.69 -1.32 9.48
N THR A 73 3.31 -0.22 9.07
CA THR A 73 4.30 -0.19 7.98
C THR A 73 5.68 0.17 8.53
N ARG A 74 6.72 -0.49 8.03
CA ARG A 74 8.13 -0.15 8.29
C ARG A 74 8.91 -0.15 6.98
N ILE A 75 9.89 0.74 6.85
CA ILE A 75 10.81 0.77 5.71
C ILE A 75 11.92 -0.24 5.96
N GLN A 76 12.16 -1.14 5.00
CA GLN A 76 13.25 -2.10 5.05
C GLN A 76 14.38 -1.61 4.14
N TYR A 77 15.59 -1.48 4.68
CA TYR A 77 16.76 -1.09 3.89
C TYR A 77 17.31 -2.30 3.12
N GLY A 78 17.63 -2.10 1.84
CA GLY A 78 18.30 -3.12 1.02
C GLY A 78 19.78 -3.23 1.39
N LYS A 79 20.38 -4.41 1.26
CA LYS A 79 21.82 -4.55 1.41
C LYS A 79 22.52 -3.84 0.24
N CYS A 80 23.42 -2.92 0.55
CA CYS A 80 24.40 -2.38 -0.38
C CYS A 80 25.68 -3.23 -0.24
N SER A 81 25.95 -4.07 -1.24
CA SER A 81 27.18 -4.86 -1.38
C SER A 81 28.04 -4.27 -2.48
#